data_AF-A0A3D2MDH3-F1
#
_entry.id   AF-A0A3D2MDH3-F1
#
_cell.length_a   1.000
_cell.length_b   1.000
_cell.length_c   1.000
_cell.angle_alpha   90.00
_cell.angle_beta   90.00
_cell.angle_gamma   90.00
#
_symmetry.space_group_name_H-M   'P 1'
#
loop_
_entity.id
_entity.type
_entity.pdbx_description
1 polymer ?
#
loop_
_entity_poly.entity_id
_entity_poly.type
_entity_poly.pdbx_seq_one_letter_code
_entity_poly.pdbx_strand_id
1 'polypeptide(L)' 'MTVEQAINIDNNWKELIKKMIDNCRNFNDFTKELLKLSAELQHEQNKSAILAKYQMMQVIEQQNKVNNNN' A
#
# COMPACT_ATOMS: atom_id res chain seq x y z
N MET A 1 -1.03 5.52 -13.55
CA MET A 1 -0.57 5.82 -12.18
C MET A 1 0.77 5.14 -12.01
N THR A 2 1.79 5.85 -11.53
CA THR A 2 3.12 5.27 -11.28
C THR A 2 3.13 4.51 -9.95
N VAL A 3 4.14 3.65 -9.75
CA VAL A 3 4.34 2.96 -8.45
C VAL A 3 4.53 3.95 -7.32
N GLU A 4 5.32 4.99 -7.54
CA GLU A 4 5.59 6.01 -6.55
C GLU A 4 4.31 6.75 -6.13
N GLN A 5 3.44 7.07 -7.11
CA GLN A 5 2.12 7.65 -6.83
C GLN A 5 1.25 6.70 -5.99
N ALA A 6 1.23 5.41 -6.33
CA ALA A 6 0.45 4.41 -5.60
C ALA A 6 0.95 4.22 -4.15
N ILE A 7 2.27 4.14 -3.95
CA ILE A 7 2.89 4.07 -2.62
C ILE A 7 2.58 5.34 -1.81
N ASN A 8 2.65 6.52 -2.44
CA ASN A 8 2.37 7.77 -1.75
C ASN A 8 0.91 7.89 -1.31
N ILE A 9 -0.03 7.42 -2.13
CA ILE A 9 -1.45 7.34 -1.76
C ILE A 9 -1.63 6.42 -0.55
N ASP A 10 -1.00 5.24 -0.56
CA ASP A 10 -1.09 4.28 0.54
C ASP A 10 -0.46 4.80 1.85
N ASN A 11 0.66 5.53 1.76
CA ASN A 11 1.23 6.26 2.91
C ASN A 11 0.24 7.28 3.50
N ASN A 12 -0.42 8.07 2.64
CA ASN A 12 -1.40 9.05 3.09
C ASN A 12 -2.59 8.40 3.79
N TRP A 13 -3.06 7.25 3.29
CA TRP A 13 -4.12 6.47 3.93
C TRP A 13 -3.69 5.95 5.31
N LYS A 14 -2.48 5.40 5.43
CA LYS A 14 -1.93 4.96 6.73
C LYS A 14 -1.93 6.10 7.75
N GLU A 15 -1.43 7.27 7.37
CA GLU A 15 -1.38 8.44 8.27
C GLU A 15 -2.77 8.95 8.65
N LEU A 16 -3.72 8.93 7.71
CA LEU A 16 -5.10 9.29 7.99
C LEU A 16 -5.74 8.32 9.00
N ILE A 17 -5.54 7.01 8.83
CA ILE A 17 -6.06 5.98 9.74
C ILE A 17 -5.47 6.16 11.14
N LYS A 18 -4.16 6.39 11.26
CA LYS A 18 -3.51 6.67 12.56
C LYS A 18 -4.17 7.84 13.28
N LYS A 19 -4.39 8.96 12.57
CA LYS A 19 -5.09 10.13 13.11
C LYS A 19 -6.53 9.83 13.54
N MET A 20 -7.26 8.99 12.79
CA MET A 20 -8.62 8.58 13.19
C MET A 20 -8.61 7.77 14.48
N ILE A 21 -7.66 6.84 14.62
CA ILE A 21 -7.52 5.99 15.81
C ILE A 21 -7.17 6.84 17.04
N ASP A 22 -6.20 7.73 16.91
CA ASP A 22 -5.77 8.59 18.01
C ASP A 22 -6.91 9.48 18.53
N ASN A 23 -7.72 10.02 17.61
CA ASN A 23 -8.85 10.87 17.92
C ASN A 23 -10.09 10.10 18.42
N CYS A 24 -10.12 8.78 18.32
CA CYS A 24 -11.24 7.98 18.84
C CYS A 24 -11.17 7.94 20.37
N ARG A 25 -12.02 8.73 21.04
CA ARG A 25 -12.06 8.82 22.51
C ARG A 25 -12.64 7.57 23.19
N ASN A 26 -13.34 6.73 22.44
CA ASN A 26 -14.02 5.54 22.97
C ASN A 26 -13.10 4.31 23.08
N PHE A 27 -11.91 4.37 22.48
CA PHE A 27 -10.93 3.28 22.57
C PHE A 27 -9.92 3.56 23.67
N ASN A 28 -9.64 2.54 24.48
CA ASN A 28 -8.51 2.58 25.40
C ASN A 28 -7.19 2.44 24.62
N ASP A 29 -6.08 2.70 25.30
CA ASP A 29 -4.76 2.70 24.68
C ASP A 29 -4.40 1.35 24.06
N PHE A 30 -4.74 0.24 24.73
CA PHE A 30 -4.50 -1.11 24.19
C PHE A 30 -5.23 -1.34 22.86
N THR A 31 -6.51 -0.99 22.78
CA THR A 31 -7.30 -1.07 21.55
C THR A 31 -6.72 -0.16 20.46
N LYS A 32 -6.30 1.05 20.80
CA LYS A 32 -5.66 1.97 19.84
C LYS A 32 -4.37 1.38 19.28
N GLU A 33 -3.51 0.81 20.12
CA GLU A 33 -2.27 0.19 19.67
C GLU A 33 -2.52 -1.04 18.78
N LEU A 34 -3.50 -1.89 19.11
CA LEU A 34 -3.91 -3.00 18.23
C LEU A 34 -4.40 -2.52 16.85
N LEU A 35 -5.19 -1.44 16.82
CA LEU A 35 -5.69 -0.87 15.56
C LEU A 35 -4.55 -0.25 14.74
N LYS A 36 -3.59 0.44 15.38
CA LYS A 36 -2.40 0.99 14.71
C LYS A 36 -1.55 -0.12 14.12
N LEU A 37 -1.29 -1.18 14.88
CA LEU A 37 -0.58 -2.37 14.39
C LEU A 37 -1.29 -2.98 13.17
N SER A 38 -2.63 -3.12 13.24
CA SER A 38 -3.41 -3.65 12.11
C SER A 38 -3.31 -2.77 10.87
N ALA A 39 -3.34 -1.44 11.04
CA ALA A 39 -3.15 -0.49 9.95
C ALA A 39 -1.75 -0.58 9.33
N GLU A 40 -0.72 -0.82 10.15
CA GLU A 40 0.65 -1.03 9.68
C GLU A 40 0.81 -2.33 8.89
N LEU A 41 0.22 -3.42 9.35
CA LEU A 41 0.22 -4.69 8.61
C LEU A 41 -0.49 -4.55 7.26
N GLN A 42 -1.65 -3.89 7.22
CA GLN A 42 -2.37 -3.65 5.97
C GLN A 42 -1.56 -2.80 4.98
N HIS A 43 -0.85 -1.78 5.48
CA HIS A 43 0.02 -0.94 4.66
C HIS A 43 1.16 -1.75 4.01
N GLU A 44 1.83 -2.62 4.77
CA GLU A 44 2.89 -3.46 4.22
C GLU A 44 2.36 -4.46 3.18
N GLN A 45 1.16 -5.00 3.40
CA GLN A 45 0.48 -5.86 2.42
C GLN A 45 0.15 -5.08 1.13
N ASN A 46 -0.39 -3.87 1.25
CA ASN A 46 -0.73 -3.02 0.10
C ASN A 46 0.53 -2.67 -0.70
N LYS A 47 1.59 -2.24 -0.03
CA LYS A 47 2.88 -1.93 -0.65
C LYS A 47 3.45 -3.13 -1.41
N SER A 48 3.40 -4.32 -0.81
CA SER A 48 3.82 -5.56 -1.48
C SER A 48 2.99 -5.85 -2.73
N ALA A 49 1.67 -5.68 -2.66
CA ALA A 49 0.77 -5.87 -3.81
C ALA A 49 1.01 -4.84 -4.93
N ILE A 50 1.29 -3.58 -4.59
CA ILE A 50 1.63 -2.52 -5.56
C ILE A 50 2.91 -2.90 -6.32
N LEU A 51 3.95 -3.33 -5.61
CA LEU A 51 5.22 -3.72 -6.21
C LEU A 51 5.08 -4.95 -7.11
N ALA A 52 4.34 -5.98 -6.67
CA ALA A 52 4.10 -7.17 -7.47
C ALA A 52 3.37 -6.86 -8.79
N LYS A 53 2.34 -6.01 -8.74
CA LYS A 53 1.62 -5.56 -9.95
C LYS A 53 2.54 -4.84 -10.92
N TYR A 54 3.44 -4.00 -10.40
CA TYR A 54 4.39 -3.29 -11.25
C TYR A 54 5.42 -4.22 -11.91
N GLN A 55 5.96 -5.17 -11.16
CA GLN A 55 6.87 -6.17 -11.71
C GLN A 55 6.19 -6.98 -12.84
N MET A 56 4.93 -7.39 -12.64
CA MET A 56 4.15 -8.05 -13.70
C MET A 56 3.98 -7.16 -14.93
N MET A 57 3.68 -5.87 -14.75
CA MET A 57 3.55 -4.93 -15.85
C MET A 57 4.85 -4.79 -16.65
N GLN A 58 6.01 -4.70 -15.98
CA GLN A 58 7.31 -4.67 -16.65
C GLN A 58 7.59 -5.95 -17.45
N VAL A 59 7.25 -7.12 -16.91
CA VAL A 59 7.42 -8.40 -17.60
C VAL A 59 6.57 -8.46 -18.87
N ILE A 60 5.31 -8.03 -18.80
CA ILE A 60 4.40 -7.96 -19.95
C ILE A 60 4.93 -7.01 -21.01
N GLU A 61 5.41 -5.81 -20.60
CA GLU A 61 6.01 -4.85 -21.52
C GLU A 61 7.26 -5.40 -22.22
N GLN A 62 8.11 -6.14 -21.51
CA GLN A 62 9.27 -6.80 -22.11
C GLN A 62 8.87 -7.90 -23.09
N GLN A 63 7.91 -8.77 -22.74
CA GLN A 63 7.39 -9.81 -23.63
C GLN A 63 6.80 -9.23 -24.91
N ASN A 64 6.03 -8.15 -24.81
CA ASN A 64 5.45 -7.48 -25.98
C ASN A 64 6.51 -6.87 -26.91
N LYS A 65 7.61 -6.33 -26.36
CA LYS A 65 8.74 -5.82 -27.16
C LYS A 65 9.47 -6.94 -27.91
N VAL A 66 9.63 -8.11 -27.29
CA VAL A 66 10.23 -9.28 -27.95
C VAL A 66 9.33 -9.80 -29.07
N ASN A 67 8.02 -9.88 -28.84
CA ASN A 67 7.07 -10.40 -29.83
C ASN A 67 6.84 -9.46 -31.02
N ASN A 68 6.94 -8.13 -30.86
CA ASN A 68 6.76 -7.16 -31.94
C ASN A 68 8.03 -6.92 -32.78
N ASN A 69 9.18 -7.46 -32.37
CA ASN A 69 10.46 -7.36 -33.08
C ASN A 69 10.85 -8.66 -33.83
N ASN A 70 9.97 -9.67 -33.83
CA ASN A 70 10.06 -10.92 -34.61
C ASN A 70 8.95 -10.95 -35.66
#